data_AF-A0A944V5P9-F1
#
_entry.id   AF-A0A944V5P9-F1
#
_cell.length_a   1.000
_cell.length_b   1.000
_cell.length_c   1.000
_cell.angle_alpha   90.00
_cell.angle_beta   90.00
_cell.angle_gamma   90.00
#
_symmetry.space_group_name_H-M   'P 1'
#
loop_
_entity.id
_entity.type
_entity.pdbx_description
1 polymer ?
#
loop_
_entity_poly.entity_id
_entity_poly.type
_entity_poly.pdbx_seq_one_letter_code
_entity_poly.pdbx_strand_id
1 'polypeptide(L)'
;DGIICFGNTLVHLSDAKDIEGFLKKAYDLLNDGGIIAIQIINYSRIFKQEIDHLPTIKNDKIKFVRNYTASRNPRNIEFQTKLTIKETNEIIKNKIDLFPIFPEELHELMHKIGFAKIQEFSDFSKKEFTPNSIPFIITGQK
;
A
#
# COMPACT_ATOMS: atom_id res chain seq x y z
N ASP A 1 1.87 18.43 13.21
CA ASP A 1 0.50 17.96 13.55
C ASP A 1 0.09 16.68 12.83
N GLY A 2 0.42 16.48 11.55
CA GLY A 2 0.16 15.18 10.93
C GLY A 2 1.04 14.86 9.73
N ILE A 3 1.13 13.57 9.40
CA ILE A 3 1.85 13.00 8.26
C ILE A 3 0.92 12.06 7.51
N ILE A 4 0.90 12.11 6.18
CA ILE A 4 0.11 11.21 5.34
C ILE A 4 1.00 10.44 4.37
N CYS A 5 0.74 9.14 4.22
CA CYS A 5 1.38 8.27 3.24
C CYS A 5 0.29 7.47 2.51
N PHE A 6 -0.32 8.07 1.49
CA PHE A 6 -1.42 7.49 0.74
C PHE A 6 -1.01 7.06 -0.66
N GLY A 7 -1.90 6.34 -1.34
CA GLY A 7 -1.70 5.90 -2.71
C GLY A 7 -0.89 4.62 -2.82
N ASN A 8 -0.89 3.77 -1.78
CA ASN A 8 -0.10 2.54 -1.76
C ASN A 8 1.41 2.82 -1.97
N THR A 9 1.90 3.93 -1.41
CA THR A 9 3.27 4.39 -1.63
C THR A 9 4.28 3.68 -0.71
N LEU A 10 3.87 3.32 0.52
CA LEU A 10 4.78 2.72 1.51
C LEU A 10 5.47 1.45 1.02
N VAL A 11 4.77 0.63 0.24
CA VAL A 11 5.24 -0.67 -0.27
C VAL A 11 6.28 -0.56 -1.39
N HIS A 12 6.63 0.65 -1.81
CA HIS A 12 7.77 0.88 -2.70
C HIS A 12 9.12 0.85 -1.96
N LEU A 13 9.11 0.84 -0.62
CA LEU A 13 10.29 0.57 0.18
C LEU A 13 10.71 -0.90 0.02
N SER A 14 12.02 -1.14 0.15
CA SER A 14 12.62 -2.41 -0.28
C SER A 14 12.28 -3.58 0.63
N ASP A 15 12.12 -3.31 1.93
CA ASP A 15 11.91 -4.31 2.97
C ASP A 15 11.27 -3.73 4.25
N ALA A 16 11.05 -4.60 5.24
CA ALA A 16 10.47 -4.22 6.53
C ALA A 16 11.35 -3.25 7.33
N LYS A 17 12.68 -3.29 7.16
CA LYS A 17 13.61 -2.40 7.87
C LYS A 17 13.54 -0.98 7.31
N ASP A 18 13.42 -0.84 6.00
CA ASP A 18 13.17 0.45 5.36
C ASP A 18 11.83 1.05 5.80
N ILE A 19 10.78 0.24 5.91
CA ILE A 19 9.48 0.66 6.46
C ILE A 19 9.59 1.09 7.92
N GLU A 20 10.25 0.30 8.77
CA GLU A 20 10.50 0.66 10.17
C GLU A 20 11.28 1.98 10.27
N GLY A 21 12.30 2.16 9.43
CA GLY A 21 13.08 3.39 9.36
C GLY A 21 12.25 4.61 8.93
N PHE A 22 11.34 4.44 7.97
CA PHE A 22 10.37 5.48 7.58
C PHE A 22 9.44 5.84 8.75
N LEU A 23 8.82 4.85 9.38
CA LEU A 23 7.89 5.04 10.48
C LEU A 23 8.56 5.73 11.67
N LYS A 24 9.81 5.35 11.99
CA LYS A 24 10.57 5.98 13.07
C LYS A 24 10.86 7.46 12.77
N LYS A 25 11.29 7.78 11.55
CA LYS A 25 11.49 9.17 11.13
C LYS A 25 10.19 9.97 11.18
N ALA A 26 9.08 9.37 10.77
CA ALA A 26 7.77 10.01 10.84
C ALA A 26 7.36 10.28 12.29
N TYR A 27 7.53 9.31 13.19
CA TYR A 27 7.31 9.49 14.63
C TYR A 27 8.19 10.61 15.20
N ASP A 28 9.49 10.62 14.89
CA ASP A 28 10.43 11.64 15.38
C ASP A 28 10.03 13.05 14.92
N LEU A 29 9.47 13.20 13.71
CA LEU A 29 9.01 14.47 13.13
C LEU A 29 7.64 14.96 13.62
N LEU A 30 6.79 14.08 14.14
CA LEU A 30 5.48 14.47 14.65
C LEU A 30 5.63 15.25 15.97
N ASN A 31 4.76 16.24 16.16
CA ASN A 31 4.51 16.85 17.46
C ASN A 31 3.82 15.83 18.38
N ASP A 32 3.93 15.99 19.68
CA ASP A 32 3.16 15.19 20.65
C ASP A 32 1.66 15.30 20.34
N GLY A 33 0.98 14.15 20.29
CA GLY A 33 -0.41 14.07 19.88
C GLY A 33 -0.66 14.18 18.37
N GLY A 34 0.38 14.38 17.56
CA GLY A 34 0.29 14.39 16.10
C GLY A 34 -0.03 13.02 15.51
N ILE A 35 -0.62 12.98 14.32
CA ILE A 35 -1.16 11.74 13.73
C ILE A 35 -0.44 11.38 12.43
N ILE A 36 -0.06 10.12 12.28
CA ILE A 36 0.26 9.53 10.97
C ILE A 36 -0.96 8.78 10.41
N ALA A 37 -1.19 8.90 9.11
CA ALA A 37 -2.15 8.08 8.37
C ALA A 37 -1.49 7.46 7.14
N ILE A 38 -1.64 6.15 6.99
CA ILE A 38 -1.03 5.37 5.91
C ILE A 38 -2.12 4.61 5.18
N GLN A 39 -2.08 4.59 3.85
CA GLN A 39 -3.00 3.81 3.02
C GLN A 39 -2.20 2.95 2.03
N ILE A 40 -2.44 1.65 2.10
CA ILE A 40 -1.93 0.65 1.17
C ILE A 40 -3.07 -0.22 0.61
N ILE A 41 -2.75 -1.08 -0.35
CA ILE A 41 -3.62 -2.20 -0.72
C ILE A 41 -3.52 -3.27 0.37
N ASN A 42 -4.63 -3.93 0.67
CA ASN A 42 -4.63 -5.08 1.57
C ASN A 42 -3.95 -6.27 0.90
N TYR A 43 -2.64 -6.39 1.08
CA TYR A 43 -1.86 -7.48 0.50
C TYR A 43 -2.24 -8.84 1.09
N SER A 44 -2.66 -8.92 2.36
CA SER A 44 -3.21 -10.17 2.92
C SER A 44 -4.37 -10.71 2.07
N ARG A 45 -5.23 -9.85 1.53
CA ARG A 45 -6.28 -10.24 0.58
C ARG A 45 -5.71 -10.73 -0.75
N ILE A 46 -4.72 -10.04 -1.31
CA ILE A 46 -4.08 -10.40 -2.58
C ILE A 46 -3.50 -11.82 -2.52
N PHE A 47 -2.75 -12.12 -1.46
CA PHE A 47 -2.14 -13.44 -1.27
C PHE A 47 -3.18 -14.52 -0.90
N LYS A 48 -4.09 -14.26 0.04
CA LYS A 48 -5.10 -15.26 0.46
C LYS A 48 -6.09 -15.65 -0.62
N GLN A 49 -6.40 -14.73 -1.54
CA GLN A 49 -7.36 -14.95 -2.63
C GLN A 49 -6.67 -15.21 -3.98
N GLU A 50 -5.34 -15.36 -3.99
CA GLU A 50 -4.54 -15.59 -5.21
C GLU A 50 -4.85 -14.58 -6.33
N ILE A 51 -5.01 -13.31 -5.97
CA ILE A 51 -5.37 -12.25 -6.91
C ILE A 51 -4.15 -11.91 -7.76
N ASP A 52 -4.26 -12.16 -9.06
CA ASP A 52 -3.21 -11.92 -10.06
C ASP A 52 -3.40 -10.61 -10.84
N HIS A 53 -4.53 -9.89 -10.66
CA HIS A 53 -4.76 -8.62 -11.31
C HIS A 53 -5.71 -7.68 -10.56
N LEU A 54 -5.54 -6.38 -10.78
CA LEU A 54 -6.54 -5.38 -10.44
C LEU A 54 -7.52 -5.20 -11.61
N PRO A 55 -8.76 -4.75 -11.35
CA PRO A 55 -9.73 -4.46 -12.40
C PRO A 55 -9.12 -3.59 -13.50
N THR A 56 -9.32 -3.97 -14.75
CA THR A 56 -8.82 -3.18 -15.89
C THR A 56 -9.57 -1.85 -15.93
N ILE A 57 -8.82 -0.74 -15.99
CA ILE A 57 -9.42 0.59 -16.22
C ILE A 57 -9.51 0.79 -17.73
N LYS A 58 -10.71 1.05 -18.24
CA LYS A 58 -10.94 1.26 -19.68
C LYS A 58 -11.94 2.38 -19.87
N ASN A 59 -11.59 3.34 -20.72
CA ASN A 59 -12.48 4.40 -21.21
C ASN A 59 -12.18 4.65 -22.69
N ASP A 60 -12.75 5.70 -23.29
CA ASP A 60 -12.58 5.97 -24.73
C ASP A 60 -11.15 6.30 -25.14
N LYS A 61 -10.31 6.76 -24.20
CA LYS A 61 -8.92 7.18 -24.47
C LYS A 61 -7.89 6.10 -24.15
N ILE A 62 -8.11 5.33 -23.09
CA ILE A 62 -7.10 4.41 -22.56
C ILE A 62 -7.63 3.03 -22.19
N LYS A 63 -6.73 2.05 -22.18
CA LYS A 63 -6.88 0.75 -21.48
C LYS A 63 -5.67 0.56 -20.58
N PHE A 64 -5.90 0.39 -19.28
CA PHE A 64 -4.85 0.23 -18.28
C PHE A 64 -5.04 -1.10 -17.52
N VAL A 65 -4.10 -2.01 -17.75
CA VAL A 65 -4.05 -3.35 -17.13
C VAL A 65 -2.96 -3.35 -16.07
N ARG A 66 -3.25 -4.00 -14.94
CA ARG A 66 -2.40 -4.02 -13.75
C ARG A 66 -2.41 -5.43 -13.17
N ASN A 67 -1.28 -6.11 -13.23
CA ASN A 67 -1.14 -7.50 -12.86
C ASN A 67 -0.11 -7.66 -11.75
N TYR A 68 -0.27 -8.72 -10.97
CA TYR A 68 0.66 -9.19 -9.97
C TYR A 68 1.25 -10.52 -10.42
N THR A 69 2.57 -10.65 -10.34
CA THR A 69 3.28 -11.91 -10.60
C THR A 69 4.28 -12.19 -9.49
N ALA A 70 4.77 -13.43 -9.42
CA ALA A 70 5.87 -13.77 -8.53
C ALA A 70 7.10 -12.90 -8.86
N SER A 71 7.71 -12.31 -7.83
CA SER A 71 8.98 -11.60 -7.95
C SER A 71 10.15 -12.58 -7.82
N ARG A 72 11.36 -12.12 -8.20
CA ARG A 72 12.62 -12.85 -7.95
C ARG A 72 12.95 -12.92 -6.46
N ASN A 73 12.59 -11.88 -5.70
CA ASN A 73 12.65 -11.93 -4.24
C ASN A 73 11.36 -12.61 -3.74
N PRO A 74 11.44 -13.76 -3.05
CA PRO A 74 10.26 -14.50 -2.60
C PRO A 74 9.32 -13.70 -1.69
N ARG A 75 9.84 -12.67 -1.00
CA ARG A 75 9.04 -11.82 -0.14
C ARG A 75 8.28 -10.73 -0.92
N ASN A 76 8.73 -10.38 -2.11
CA ASN A 76 8.18 -9.30 -2.92
C ASN A 76 7.13 -9.81 -3.90
N ILE A 77 6.29 -8.89 -4.36
CA ILE A 77 5.36 -9.12 -5.46
C ILE A 77 5.71 -8.19 -6.61
N GLU A 78 5.73 -8.73 -7.82
CA GLU A 78 6.04 -7.95 -8.99
C GLU A 78 4.75 -7.33 -9.54
N PHE A 79 4.70 -6.01 -9.58
CA PHE A 79 3.57 -5.26 -10.12
C PHE A 79 3.86 -4.81 -11.55
N GLN A 80 3.09 -5.34 -12.48
CA GLN A 80 3.22 -5.07 -13.90
C GLN A 80 2.06 -4.20 -14.38
N THR A 81 2.37 -3.17 -15.14
CA THR A 81 1.37 -2.29 -15.73
C THR A 81 1.52 -2.25 -17.24
N LYS A 82 0.38 -2.18 -17.94
CA LYS A 82 0.29 -1.97 -19.37
C LYS A 82 -0.76 -0.91 -19.64
N LEU A 83 -0.30 0.29 -20.01
CA LEU A 83 -1.13 1.39 -20.47
C LEU A 83 -1.16 1.36 -22.00
N THR A 84 -2.36 1.35 -22.57
CA THR A 84 -2.58 1.46 -24.01
C THR A 84 -3.34 2.75 -24.29
N ILE A 85 -2.74 3.64 -25.09
CA ILE A 85 -3.36 4.87 -25.59
C ILE A 85 -4.07 4.51 -26.88
N LYS A 86 -5.41 4.61 -26.91
CA LYS A 86 -6.22 4.08 -28.02
C LYS A 86 -6.08 4.87 -29.31
N GLU A 87 -5.86 6.18 -29.20
CA GLU A 87 -5.71 7.07 -30.35
C GLU A 87 -4.47 6.74 -31.18
N THR A 88 -3.36 6.47 -30.51
CA THR A 88 -2.05 6.19 -31.14
C THR A 88 -1.73 4.71 -31.22
N ASN A 89 -2.51 3.86 -30.54
CA ASN A 89 -2.15 2.47 -30.21
C ASN A 89 -0.81 2.32 -29.46
N GLU A 90 -0.30 3.40 -28.86
CA GLU A 90 0.93 3.35 -28.07
C GLU A 90 0.74 2.48 -26.83
N ILE A 91 1.75 1.67 -26.52
CA ILE A 91 1.76 0.78 -25.36
C ILE A 91 2.94 1.14 -24.47
N ILE A 92 2.63 1.62 -23.27
CA ILE A 92 3.61 1.90 -22.21
C ILE A 92 3.52 0.76 -21.20
N LYS A 93 4.66 0.09 -20.95
CA LYS A 93 4.77 -0.98 -19.96
C LYS A 93 5.69 -0.54 -18.84
N ASN A 94 5.33 -0.89 -17.61
CA ASN A 94 6.21 -0.71 -16.45
C ASN A 94 6.12 -1.94 -15.55
N LYS A 95 7.19 -2.20 -14.82
CA LYS A 95 7.32 -3.30 -13.88
C LYS A 95 8.11 -2.82 -12.67
N ILE A 96 7.60 -3.10 -11.48
CA ILE A 96 8.24 -2.73 -10.22
C ILE A 96 8.01 -3.81 -9.18
N ASP A 97 9.02 -4.10 -8.37
CA ASP A 97 8.86 -4.95 -7.19
C ASP A 97 8.29 -4.13 -6.05
N LEU A 98 7.26 -4.67 -5.39
CA LEU A 98 6.66 -4.09 -4.19
C LEU A 98 6.94 -5.02 -3.01
N PHE A 99 7.24 -4.43 -1.85
CA PHE A 99 7.30 -5.17 -0.59
C PHE A 99 5.89 -5.20 0.04
N PRO A 100 5.18 -6.34 -0.02
CA PRO A 100 3.81 -6.44 0.43
C PRO A 100 3.79 -6.62 1.95
N ILE A 101 3.87 -5.52 2.69
CA ILE A 101 3.66 -5.52 4.13
C ILE A 101 2.18 -5.84 4.44
N PHE A 102 1.97 -6.76 5.36
CA PHE A 102 0.63 -7.16 5.79
C PHE A 102 0.11 -6.25 6.90
N PRO A 103 -1.22 -6.12 7.06
CA PRO A 103 -1.83 -5.31 8.10
C PRO A 103 -1.24 -5.57 9.49
N GLU A 104 -1.08 -6.84 9.85
CA GLU A 104 -0.58 -7.27 11.15
C GLU A 104 0.88 -6.84 11.36
N GLU A 105 1.74 -6.99 10.34
CA GLU A 105 3.14 -6.56 10.39
C GLU A 105 3.26 -5.04 10.53
N LEU A 106 2.45 -4.27 9.78
CA LEU A 106 2.47 -2.81 9.87
C LEU A 106 1.97 -2.31 11.22
N HIS A 107 0.92 -2.93 11.76
CA HIS A 107 0.42 -2.65 13.11
C HIS A 107 1.51 -2.87 14.16
N GLU A 108 2.17 -4.03 14.12
CA GLU A 108 3.24 -4.37 15.07
C GLU A 108 4.42 -3.40 15.00
N LEU A 109 4.85 -3.02 13.80
CA LEU A 109 5.90 -2.01 13.61
C LEU A 109 5.50 -0.65 14.21
N MET A 110 4.27 -0.19 13.96
CA MET A 110 3.79 1.07 14.52
C MET A 110 3.73 1.02 16.05
N HIS A 111 3.21 -0.06 16.62
CA HIS A 111 3.16 -0.27 18.06
C HIS A 111 4.57 -0.29 18.68
N LYS A 112 5.51 -1.03 18.07
CA LYS A 112 6.91 -1.13 18.53
C LYS A 112 7.62 0.23 18.57
N ILE A 113 7.33 1.12 17.63
CA ILE A 113 7.93 2.46 17.55
C ILE A 113 7.38 3.39 18.63
N GLY A 114 6.16 3.13 19.13
CA GLY A 114 5.52 3.91 20.18
C GLY A 114 4.26 4.65 19.73
N PHE A 115 3.76 4.41 18.51
CA PHE A 115 2.47 4.99 18.12
C PHE A 115 1.35 4.47 19.02
N ALA A 116 0.56 5.39 19.58
CA ALA A 116 -0.62 5.12 20.38
C ALA A 116 -1.91 5.27 19.55
N LYS A 117 -3.04 4.81 20.11
CA LYS A 117 -4.37 4.90 19.49
C LYS A 117 -4.38 4.44 18.03
N ILE A 118 -3.74 3.30 17.77
CA ILE A 118 -3.67 2.72 16.44
C ILE A 118 -5.07 2.27 16.01
N GLN A 119 -5.51 2.69 14.83
CA GLN A 119 -6.83 2.37 14.28
C GLN A 119 -6.72 1.96 12.81
N GLU A 120 -7.57 1.03 12.39
CA GLU A 120 -7.55 0.43 11.07
C GLU A 120 -8.90 0.59 10.36
N PHE A 121 -8.86 0.93 9.06
CA PHE A 121 -10.04 1.25 8.28
C PHE A 121 -9.98 0.65 6.87
N SER A 122 -11.16 0.39 6.30
CA SER A 122 -11.35 -0.10 4.92
C SER A 122 -11.59 1.00 3.90
N ASP A 123 -11.71 2.27 4.31
CA ASP A 123 -11.86 3.43 3.43
C ASP A 123 -11.69 4.75 4.21
N PHE A 124 -11.68 5.87 3.49
CA PHE A 124 -11.54 7.21 4.07
C PHE A 124 -12.79 7.69 4.83
N SER A 125 -13.90 6.96 4.77
CA SER A 125 -15.07 7.22 5.63
C SER A 125 -14.93 6.60 7.03
N LYS A 126 -13.75 6.02 7.32
CA LYS A 126 -13.43 5.33 8.59
C LYS A 126 -14.29 4.10 8.84
N LYS A 127 -14.73 3.43 7.77
CA LYS A 127 -15.36 2.13 7.89
C LYS A 127 -14.37 1.12 8.46
N GLU A 128 -14.84 0.23 9.32
CA GLU A 128 -14.02 -0.80 9.97
C GLU A 128 -13.29 -1.67 8.94
N PHE A 129 -12.00 -1.93 9.19
CA PHE A 129 -11.23 -2.83 8.36
C PHE A 129 -11.74 -4.27 8.45
N THR A 130 -11.87 -4.92 7.30
CA THR A 130 -12.17 -6.36 7.19
C THR A 130 -11.12 -7.06 6.32
N PRO A 131 -10.89 -8.38 6.50
CA PRO A 131 -9.95 -9.14 5.65
C PRO A 131 -10.26 -9.07 4.15
N ASN A 132 -11.51 -8.77 3.77
CA ASN A 132 -11.96 -8.64 2.38
C ASN A 132 -11.86 -7.21 1.81
N SER A 133 -11.44 -6.24 2.62
CA SER A 133 -11.29 -4.85 2.19
C SER A 133 -10.22 -4.74 1.10
N ILE A 134 -10.44 -3.85 0.14
CA ILE A 134 -9.46 -3.58 -0.92
C ILE A 134 -8.32 -2.71 -0.39
N PRO A 135 -8.57 -1.49 0.14
CA PRO A 135 -7.54 -0.74 0.81
C PRO A 135 -7.43 -1.19 2.28
N PHE A 136 -6.23 -1.02 2.81
CA PHE A 136 -5.95 -1.04 4.24
C PHE A 136 -5.45 0.36 4.61
N ILE A 137 -6.14 1.01 5.55
CA ILE A 137 -5.75 2.31 6.07
C ILE A 137 -5.45 2.13 7.55
N ILE A 138 -4.30 2.62 8.01
CA ILE A 138 -3.93 2.60 9.42
C ILE A 138 -3.55 4.01 9.86
N THR A 139 -3.98 4.39 11.06
CA THR A 139 -3.59 5.65 11.71
C THR A 139 -2.94 5.38 13.04
N GLY A 140 -2.02 6.25 13.47
CA GLY A 140 -1.42 6.20 14.80
C GLY A 140 -1.10 7.61 15.31
N GLN A 141 -1.21 7.81 16.61
CA GLN A 141 -0.87 9.05 17.30
C GLN A 141 0.53 8.93 17.91
N LYS A 142 1.33 9.99 17.86
CA LYS A 142 2.53 10.12 18.69
C LYS A 142 2.15 10.42 20.14
#